data_AF-A0A8G1DPQ1-F1
#
_entry.id   AF-A0A8G1DPQ1-F1
#
_cell.length_a   1.000
_cell.length_b   1.000
_cell.length_c   1.000
_cell.angle_alpha   90.00
_cell.angle_beta   90.00
_cell.angle_gamma   90.00
#
_symmetry.space_group_name_H-M   'P 1'
#
loop_
_entity.id
_entity.type
_entity.pdbx_description
1 polymer ?
#
loop_
_entity_poly.entity_id
_entity_poly.type
_entity_poly.pdbx_seq_one_letter_code
_entity_poly.pdbx_strand_id
1 'polypeptide(L)'
;GTRWYHWHFSAQYANGVAGTIQINGPASLPYDIDLGVFPLSDYYHQTADELVLYTKNSIPPFSDNVLFNGTNVHPTTGAGSYANVTLTPGKRHRLRLINTSAENHFQVSLVNHSMTVIAADLVPVNAFTVDSLFLGVGQRYDVTIDASSASDNYWFNVTFGGGNSCGGSVNPSPAAVFHYAGAPGGLPTDPGTPPIDHQCLDNVNLTPVVPRSVPASSFVKKPSDTLPVHLDSTGSPLFVWKVNGSQMNVDWNRPVVEYVMNGSTNYPPGDNVVQVNSSNQWTYWLIENDPDGAFSL
;
A
#
# COMPACT_ATOMS: atom_id res chain seq x y z
N GLY A 1 -8.03 0.12 14.65
CA GLY A 1 -7.02 -0.25 13.64
C GLY A 1 -6.61 0.98 12.86
N THR A 2 -5.99 0.75 11.71
CA THR A 2 -5.31 1.79 10.94
C THR A 2 -5.92 1.92 9.54
N ARG A 3 -6.25 3.16 9.17
CA ARG A 3 -6.80 3.56 7.89
C ARG A 3 -6.12 4.85 7.45
N TRP A 4 -6.51 5.33 6.28
CA TRP A 4 -6.11 6.61 5.73
C TRP A 4 -7.27 7.16 4.91
N TYR A 5 -7.27 8.47 4.69
CA TYR A 5 -8.15 9.14 3.74
C TYR A 5 -7.30 9.80 2.67
N HIS A 6 -7.88 9.95 1.49
CA HIS A 6 -7.26 10.65 0.38
C HIS A 6 -8.36 11.18 -0.55
N TRP A 7 -8.04 12.20 -1.33
CA TRP A 7 -8.94 12.67 -2.37
C TRP A 7 -9.06 11.64 -3.50
N HIS A 8 -10.26 11.53 -4.05
CA HIS A 8 -10.57 10.64 -5.19
C HIS A 8 -10.92 11.45 -6.45
N PHE A 9 -10.41 12.68 -6.54
CA PHE A 9 -10.49 13.53 -7.72
C PHE A 9 -9.26 13.30 -8.58
N SER A 10 -9.39 12.45 -9.61
CA SER A 10 -8.25 11.99 -10.43
C SER A 10 -7.09 11.50 -9.55
N ALA A 11 -5.86 11.98 -9.79
CA ALA A 11 -4.67 11.64 -8.99
C ALA A 11 -4.34 12.68 -7.91
N GLN A 12 -5.26 13.59 -7.57
CA GLN A 12 -4.95 14.78 -6.77
C GLN A 12 -4.37 14.48 -5.38
N TYR A 13 -4.64 13.31 -4.80
CA TYR A 13 -4.05 12.95 -3.52
C TYR A 13 -2.51 12.86 -3.57
N ALA A 14 -1.92 12.56 -4.73
CA ALA A 14 -0.47 12.51 -4.92
C ALA A 14 0.17 13.92 -4.81
N ASN A 15 -0.62 15.01 -4.92
CA ASN A 15 -0.18 16.36 -4.58
C ASN A 15 -0.21 16.65 -3.06
N GLY A 16 -0.49 15.64 -2.22
CA GLY A 16 -0.43 15.73 -0.76
C GLY A 16 -1.79 15.81 -0.05
N VAL A 17 -2.91 15.64 -0.76
CA VAL A 17 -4.25 15.66 -0.15
C VAL A 17 -4.66 14.28 0.37
N ALA A 18 -3.88 13.82 1.36
CA ALA A 18 -4.07 12.55 2.05
C ALA A 18 -3.75 12.71 3.54
N GLY A 19 -4.20 11.77 4.36
CA GLY A 19 -3.89 11.73 5.78
C GLY A 19 -4.31 10.42 6.42
N THR A 20 -3.98 10.26 7.69
CA THR A 20 -4.13 8.97 8.39
C THR A 20 -5.35 8.96 9.30
N ILE A 21 -5.86 7.76 9.58
CA ILE A 21 -6.99 7.54 10.47
C ILE A 21 -6.60 6.45 11.46
N GLN A 22 -6.55 6.81 12.74
CA GLN A 22 -6.37 5.88 13.84
C GLN A 22 -7.68 5.72 14.61
N ILE A 23 -8.25 4.52 14.61
CA ILE A 23 -9.42 4.17 15.42
C ILE A 23 -8.96 3.24 16.55
N ASN A 24 -8.93 3.73 17.79
CA ASN A 24 -8.51 2.94 18.93
C ASN A 24 -9.49 1.78 19.22
N GLY A 25 -8.97 0.68 19.75
CA GLY A 25 -9.73 -0.55 20.03
C GLY A 25 -8.80 -1.66 20.52
N PRO A 26 -9.32 -2.88 20.75
CA PRO A 26 -8.50 -4.02 21.18
C PRO A 26 -7.47 -4.42 20.10
N ALA A 27 -6.47 -5.20 20.51
CA ALA A 27 -5.45 -5.78 19.65
C ALA A 27 -5.27 -7.27 19.96
N SER A 28 -4.71 -8.04 19.02
CA SER A 28 -4.49 -9.48 19.16
C SER A 28 -3.27 -9.86 19.98
N LEU A 29 -2.43 -8.89 20.33
CA LEU A 29 -1.24 -9.07 21.15
C LEU A 29 -1.08 -7.89 22.13
N PRO A 30 -0.71 -8.12 23.40
CA PRO A 30 -0.36 -7.04 24.32
C PRO A 30 0.85 -6.25 23.80
N TYR A 31 0.86 -4.94 24.04
CA TYR A 31 1.97 -4.02 23.78
C TYR A 31 1.98 -2.91 24.85
N ASP A 32 3.13 -2.28 25.07
CA ASP A 32 3.29 -1.24 26.09
C ASP A 32 2.98 0.16 25.55
N ILE A 33 3.45 0.46 24.34
CA ILE A 33 3.44 1.81 23.75
C ILE A 33 2.85 1.74 22.35
N ASP A 34 1.91 2.63 22.03
CA ASP A 34 1.46 2.87 20.65
C ASP A 34 2.26 4.05 20.08
N LEU A 35 3.16 3.78 19.12
CA LEU A 35 3.94 4.82 18.43
C LEU A 35 3.08 5.65 17.48
N GLY A 36 1.87 5.19 17.17
CA GLY A 36 0.96 5.84 16.24
C GLY A 36 1.25 5.48 14.78
N VAL A 37 0.78 6.36 13.90
CA VAL A 37 0.81 6.23 12.44
C VAL A 37 2.19 6.47 11.87
N PHE A 38 2.56 5.66 10.88
CA PHE A 38 3.83 5.76 10.17
C PHE A 38 3.60 5.58 8.66
N PRO A 39 3.08 6.62 7.98
CA PRO A 39 2.84 6.56 6.55
C PRO A 39 4.15 6.60 5.76
N LEU A 40 4.20 5.78 4.71
CA LEU A 40 5.25 5.69 3.72
C LEU A 40 4.64 6.10 2.38
N SER A 41 5.32 6.96 1.63
CA SER A 41 4.82 7.43 0.34
C SER A 41 5.95 7.59 -0.63
N ASP A 42 5.74 7.25 -1.89
CA ASP A 42 6.52 7.82 -2.97
C ASP A 42 6.36 9.35 -2.96
N TYR A 43 7.38 10.00 -3.48
CA TYR A 43 7.41 11.44 -3.63
C TYR A 43 7.96 11.79 -5.00
N TYR A 44 7.16 12.53 -5.75
CA TYR A 44 7.50 13.05 -7.05
C TYR A 44 7.61 14.56 -6.98
N HIS A 45 8.60 15.11 -7.68
CA HIS A 45 8.73 16.56 -7.85
C HIS A 45 7.69 17.11 -8.83
N GLN A 46 7.31 16.31 -9.83
CA GLN A 46 6.25 16.64 -10.78
C GLN A 46 4.88 16.57 -10.11
N THR A 47 3.96 17.41 -10.57
CA THR A 47 2.58 17.41 -10.08
C THR A 47 1.82 16.18 -10.56
N ALA A 48 0.79 15.79 -9.81
CA ALA A 48 -0.03 14.63 -10.13
C ALA A 48 -0.65 14.69 -11.55
N ASP A 49 -1.11 15.87 -11.99
CA ASP A 49 -1.68 16.02 -13.33
C ASP A 49 -0.63 15.89 -14.44
N GLU A 50 0.60 16.39 -14.23
CA GLU A 50 1.71 16.16 -15.15
C GLU A 50 2.06 14.66 -15.24
N LEU A 51 2.07 13.96 -14.11
CA LEU A 51 2.29 12.51 -14.06
C LEU A 51 1.18 11.73 -14.75
N VAL A 52 -0.10 12.13 -14.59
CA VAL A 52 -1.23 11.53 -15.32
C VAL A 52 -1.08 11.73 -16.82
N LEU A 53 -0.66 12.92 -17.28
CA LEU A 53 -0.41 13.18 -18.70
C LEU A 53 0.78 12.38 -19.23
N TYR A 54 1.84 12.23 -18.43
CA TYR A 54 3.03 11.46 -18.77
C TYR A 54 2.72 9.97 -18.90
N THR A 55 2.08 9.38 -17.89
CA THR A 55 1.79 7.94 -17.79
C THR A 55 0.74 7.43 -18.78
N LYS A 56 -0.01 8.34 -19.42
CA LYS A 56 -0.84 8.01 -20.57
C LYS A 56 -0.04 7.49 -21.76
N ASN A 57 1.22 7.88 -21.91
CA ASN A 57 2.04 7.52 -23.07
C ASN A 57 3.46 7.02 -22.73
N SER A 58 3.82 6.98 -21.46
CA SER A 58 5.13 6.50 -20.98
C SER A 58 4.94 5.57 -19.79
N ILE A 59 5.91 4.68 -19.57
CA ILE A 59 5.98 3.85 -18.37
C ILE A 59 6.09 4.77 -17.14
N PRO A 60 5.42 4.47 -16.01
CA PRO A 60 5.55 5.26 -14.79
C PRO A 60 7.01 5.49 -14.39
N PRO A 61 7.40 6.73 -14.03
CA PRO A 61 8.75 7.01 -13.60
C PRO A 61 8.97 6.45 -12.19
N PHE A 62 10.22 6.15 -11.85
CA PHE A 62 10.58 5.95 -10.45
C PHE A 62 10.30 7.22 -9.64
N SER A 63 9.98 7.03 -8.35
CA SER A 63 9.81 8.14 -7.43
C SER A 63 11.13 8.90 -7.23
N ASP A 64 11.07 10.22 -7.13
CA ASP A 64 12.28 11.01 -6.86
C ASP A 64 12.84 10.72 -5.46
N ASN A 65 11.93 10.43 -4.51
CA ASN A 65 12.27 10.00 -3.16
C ASN A 65 11.13 9.17 -2.56
N VAL A 66 11.35 8.62 -1.36
CA VAL A 66 10.32 8.00 -0.53
C VAL A 66 10.27 8.76 0.79
N LEU A 67 9.10 9.18 1.25
CA LEU A 67 8.92 9.88 2.52
C LEU A 67 8.48 8.92 3.62
N PHE A 68 9.11 9.04 4.79
CA PHE A 68 8.75 8.34 6.01
C PHE A 68 8.10 9.36 6.94
N ASN A 69 6.82 9.20 7.25
CA ASN A 69 6.06 10.13 8.07
C ASN A 69 6.23 11.60 7.62
N GLY A 70 6.26 11.83 6.30
CA GLY A 70 6.37 13.16 5.69
C GLY A 70 7.78 13.72 5.53
N THR A 71 8.84 12.97 5.83
CA THR A 71 10.22 13.45 5.69
C THR A 71 11.18 12.37 5.17
N ASN A 72 12.23 12.77 4.46
CA ASN A 72 13.40 11.97 4.17
C ASN A 72 14.56 12.89 3.78
N VAL A 73 15.76 12.31 3.61
CA VAL A 73 16.95 12.97 3.09
C VAL A 73 16.95 12.90 1.56
N HIS A 74 17.30 14.01 0.92
CA HIS A 74 17.48 14.08 -0.53
C HIS A 74 18.77 13.31 -0.91
N PRO A 75 18.70 12.34 -1.85
CA PRO A 75 19.81 11.41 -2.11
C PRO A 75 21.10 12.11 -2.63
N THR A 76 20.96 13.19 -3.41
CA THR A 76 22.12 13.93 -3.95
C THR A 76 22.64 15.05 -3.06
N THR A 77 21.76 15.88 -2.48
CA THR A 77 22.16 17.10 -1.76
C THR A 77 22.35 16.87 -0.26
N GLY A 78 21.82 15.77 0.29
CA GLY A 78 21.81 15.52 1.73
C GLY A 78 20.87 16.44 2.52
N ALA A 79 20.07 17.28 1.86
CA ALA A 79 19.09 18.14 2.52
C ALA A 79 17.89 17.33 3.04
N GLY A 80 17.18 17.86 4.04
CA GLY A 80 16.08 17.16 4.70
C GLY A 80 16.54 16.40 5.95
N SER A 81 15.72 15.46 6.41
CA SER A 81 15.98 14.69 7.63
C SER A 81 15.36 13.31 7.54
N TYR A 82 15.98 12.32 8.15
CA TYR A 82 15.35 11.02 8.37
C TYR A 82 14.21 11.16 9.38
N ALA A 83 13.12 10.43 9.19
CA ALA A 83 12.17 10.22 10.27
C ALA A 83 12.89 9.53 11.43
N ASN A 84 12.65 9.99 12.66
CA ASN A 84 13.31 9.49 13.85
C ASN A 84 12.28 8.98 14.85
N VAL A 85 12.25 7.67 15.06
CA VAL A 85 11.31 6.97 15.94
C VAL A 85 12.06 6.53 17.19
N THR A 86 11.63 6.99 18.36
CA THR A 86 12.26 6.58 19.63
C THR A 86 11.62 5.31 20.18
N LEU A 87 12.44 4.30 20.44
CA LEU A 87 12.06 3.07 21.13
C LEU A 87 12.47 3.14 22.60
N THR A 88 11.58 2.74 23.51
CA THR A 88 11.92 2.57 24.92
C THR A 88 12.53 1.19 25.14
N PRO A 89 13.80 1.07 25.60
CA PRO A 89 14.44 -0.23 25.79
C PRO A 89 13.60 -1.17 26.67
N GLY A 90 13.48 -2.44 26.25
CA GLY A 90 12.71 -3.47 26.95
C GLY A 90 11.20 -3.37 26.84
N LYS A 91 10.67 -2.48 25.99
CA LYS A 91 9.23 -2.31 25.74
C LYS A 91 8.80 -2.84 24.38
N ARG A 92 7.54 -3.25 24.30
CA ARG A 92 6.87 -3.59 23.04
C ARG A 92 6.11 -2.38 22.49
N HIS A 93 6.38 -2.06 21.24
CA HIS A 93 5.84 -0.89 20.58
C HIS A 93 4.94 -1.28 19.43
N ARG A 94 3.71 -0.78 19.39
CA ARG A 94 2.85 -0.88 18.21
C ARG A 94 3.20 0.23 17.22
N LEU A 95 3.52 -0.12 15.98
CA LEU A 95 3.73 0.78 14.87
C LEU A 95 2.66 0.53 13.80
N ARG A 96 2.09 1.59 13.24
CA ARG A 96 0.99 1.51 12.28
C ARG A 96 1.47 1.94 10.89
N LEU A 97 1.98 0.98 10.14
CA LEU A 97 2.51 1.18 8.79
C LEU A 97 1.37 1.40 7.80
N ILE A 98 1.55 2.37 6.90
CA ILE A 98 0.57 2.71 5.86
C ILE A 98 1.35 3.00 4.58
N ASN A 99 1.05 2.34 3.48
CA ASN A 99 1.53 2.79 2.18
C ASN A 99 0.50 3.78 1.57
N THR A 100 0.85 5.06 1.49
CA THR A 100 0.02 6.14 0.94
C THR A 100 0.48 6.62 -0.43
N SER A 101 1.32 5.83 -1.10
CA SER A 101 1.91 6.13 -2.41
C SER A 101 0.89 6.30 -3.52
N ALA A 102 1.31 6.93 -4.61
CA ALA A 102 0.61 6.94 -5.88
C ALA A 102 0.81 5.65 -6.69
N GLU A 103 2.00 5.06 -6.62
CA GLU A 103 2.39 3.88 -7.42
C GLU A 103 3.28 2.91 -6.65
N ASN A 104 4.26 3.39 -5.87
CA ASN A 104 5.28 2.53 -5.30
C ASN A 104 4.73 1.52 -4.29
N HIS A 105 5.10 0.25 -4.48
CA HIS A 105 4.91 -0.83 -3.51
C HIS A 105 6.21 -1.05 -2.73
N PHE A 106 6.11 -1.17 -1.41
CA PHE A 106 7.30 -1.17 -0.54
C PHE A 106 7.54 -2.52 0.09
N GLN A 107 8.81 -2.90 0.19
CA GLN A 107 9.27 -3.88 1.17
C GLN A 107 9.90 -3.12 2.34
N VAL A 108 9.50 -3.42 3.57
CA VAL A 108 10.03 -2.77 4.77
C VAL A 108 10.71 -3.76 5.69
N SER A 109 11.78 -3.32 6.34
CA SER A 109 12.52 -4.10 7.34
C SER A 109 13.18 -3.19 8.36
N LEU A 110 13.34 -3.68 9.59
CA LEU A 110 14.06 -2.99 10.65
C LEU A 110 15.33 -3.78 10.98
N VAL A 111 16.50 -3.17 10.81
CA VAL A 111 17.79 -3.85 11.03
C VAL A 111 17.84 -4.44 12.44
N ASN A 112 18.21 -5.72 12.54
CA ASN A 112 18.32 -6.48 13.79
C ASN A 112 17.02 -6.55 14.63
N HIS A 113 15.85 -6.41 14.00
CA HIS A 113 14.55 -6.59 14.65
C HIS A 113 13.57 -7.31 13.74
N SER A 114 12.79 -8.22 14.32
CA SER A 114 11.59 -8.74 13.68
C SER A 114 10.37 -7.86 13.96
N MET A 115 9.37 -7.90 13.10
CA MET A 115 8.07 -7.27 13.28
C MET A 115 7.00 -8.34 13.51
N THR A 116 6.20 -8.21 14.55
CA THR A 116 5.05 -9.12 14.79
C THR A 116 3.76 -8.46 14.35
N VAL A 117 3.19 -8.91 13.23
CA VAL A 117 1.94 -8.40 12.67
C VAL A 117 0.77 -8.76 13.55
N ILE A 118 -0.10 -7.79 13.83
CA ILE A 118 -1.30 -7.93 14.67
C ILE A 118 -2.58 -7.44 14.00
N ALA A 119 -2.47 -6.67 12.90
CA ALA A 119 -3.58 -6.37 12.01
C ALA A 119 -3.07 -6.21 10.58
N ALA A 120 -3.88 -6.66 9.63
CA ALA A 120 -3.75 -6.32 8.22
C ALA A 120 -4.93 -5.43 7.87
N ASP A 121 -4.66 -4.28 7.27
CA ASP A 121 -5.67 -3.30 6.95
C ASP A 121 -6.47 -2.84 8.20
N LEU A 122 -7.79 -3.00 8.21
CA LEU A 122 -8.63 -2.72 9.41
C LEU A 122 -9.13 -4.02 10.06
N VAL A 123 -8.44 -5.13 9.83
CA VAL A 123 -8.82 -6.45 10.34
C VAL A 123 -7.71 -6.95 11.26
N PRO A 124 -7.98 -7.09 12.58
CA PRO A 124 -7.06 -7.77 13.48
C PRO A 124 -6.82 -9.21 13.03
N VAL A 125 -5.55 -9.62 13.05
CA VAL A 125 -5.12 -10.98 12.70
C VAL A 125 -4.42 -11.64 13.89
N ASN A 126 -4.39 -12.96 13.91
CA ASN A 126 -3.57 -13.71 14.86
C ASN A 126 -2.11 -13.29 14.68
N ALA A 127 -1.40 -13.11 15.79
CA ALA A 127 -0.04 -12.59 15.76
C ALA A 127 0.90 -13.55 15.02
N PHE A 128 1.70 -13.02 14.09
CA PHE A 128 2.77 -13.76 13.43
C PHE A 128 3.97 -12.84 13.18
N THR A 129 5.17 -13.40 13.28
CA THR A 129 6.43 -12.64 13.24
C THR A 129 7.10 -12.79 11.88
N VAL A 130 7.63 -11.69 11.37
CA VAL A 130 8.34 -11.61 10.08
C VAL A 130 9.56 -10.70 10.19
N ASP A 131 10.55 -10.94 9.35
CA ASP A 131 11.74 -10.09 9.26
C ASP A 131 11.53 -8.90 8.31
N SER A 132 10.61 -9.04 7.35
CA SER A 132 10.22 -7.98 6.42
C SER A 132 8.77 -8.11 5.99
N LEU A 133 8.20 -7.01 5.50
CA LEU A 133 6.82 -6.95 5.03
C LEU A 133 6.74 -6.28 3.66
N PHE A 134 5.90 -6.82 2.78
CA PHE A 134 5.41 -6.10 1.61
C PHE A 134 4.20 -5.25 1.96
N LEU A 135 4.14 -4.04 1.43
CA LEU A 135 3.01 -3.13 1.51
C LEU A 135 2.69 -2.63 0.10
N GLY A 136 1.61 -3.15 -0.49
CA GLY A 136 1.06 -2.58 -1.70
C GLY A 136 0.41 -1.22 -1.47
N VAL A 137 0.18 -0.46 -2.55
CA VAL A 137 -0.44 0.87 -2.45
C VAL A 137 -1.76 0.78 -1.69
N GLY A 138 -1.88 1.59 -0.63
CA GLY A 138 -3.04 1.65 0.23
C GLY A 138 -3.14 0.57 1.31
N GLN A 139 -2.26 -0.43 1.34
CA GLN A 139 -2.24 -1.44 2.42
C GLN A 139 -1.75 -0.85 3.75
N ARG A 140 -2.24 -1.43 4.86
CA ARG A 140 -1.75 -1.12 6.21
C ARG A 140 -1.37 -2.38 6.95
N TYR A 141 -0.35 -2.28 7.79
CA TYR A 141 -0.07 -3.28 8.80
C TYR A 141 0.12 -2.60 10.15
N ASP A 142 -0.57 -3.11 11.16
CA ASP A 142 -0.22 -2.84 12.54
C ASP A 142 0.77 -3.92 12.96
N VAL A 143 1.98 -3.53 13.31
CA VAL A 143 3.03 -4.42 13.80
C VAL A 143 3.40 -4.07 15.23
N THR A 144 3.94 -5.04 15.95
CA THR A 144 4.62 -4.82 17.23
C THR A 144 6.11 -5.09 17.08
N ILE A 145 6.92 -4.24 17.72
CA ILE A 145 8.38 -4.30 17.73
C ILE A 145 8.83 -4.37 19.19
N ASP A 146 9.54 -5.43 19.54
CA ASP A 146 10.16 -5.59 20.85
C ASP A 146 11.53 -4.89 20.84
N ALA A 147 11.71 -3.89 21.70
CA ALA A 147 12.95 -3.15 21.83
C ALA A 147 13.96 -3.91 22.71
N SER A 148 14.30 -5.13 22.29
CA SER A 148 15.15 -6.08 23.03
C SER A 148 16.60 -6.16 22.53
N SER A 149 16.92 -5.46 21.44
CA SER A 149 18.27 -5.41 20.89
C SER A 149 19.18 -4.47 21.71
N ALA A 150 20.47 -4.42 21.37
CA ALA A 150 21.39 -3.48 22.01
C ALA A 150 20.88 -2.04 21.90
N SER A 151 21.16 -1.21 22.90
CA SER A 151 20.73 0.19 22.87
C SER A 151 21.54 0.99 21.86
N ASP A 152 21.04 1.11 20.64
CA ASP A 152 21.69 1.79 19.51
C ASP A 152 20.65 2.43 18.55
N ASN A 153 21.12 2.90 17.40
CA ASN A 153 20.33 3.40 16.30
C ASN A 153 20.25 2.34 15.20
N TYR A 154 19.05 2.11 14.65
CA TYR A 154 18.80 1.09 13.64
C TYR A 154 18.12 1.69 12.40
N TRP A 155 18.51 1.24 11.21
CA TRP A 155 17.83 1.61 9.99
C TRP A 155 16.50 0.87 9.86
N PHE A 156 15.44 1.62 9.55
CA PHE A 156 14.21 1.09 9.00
C PHE A 156 14.21 1.36 7.50
N ASN A 157 14.44 0.32 6.71
CA ASN A 157 14.68 0.43 5.28
C ASN A 157 13.40 0.22 4.48
N VAL A 158 13.23 1.00 3.41
CA VAL A 158 12.37 0.64 2.28
C VAL A 158 13.25 0.08 1.16
N THR A 159 12.86 -1.08 0.62
CA THR A 159 13.46 -1.69 -0.57
C THR A 159 12.38 -2.08 -1.58
N PHE A 160 12.80 -2.40 -2.80
CA PHE A 160 11.92 -2.78 -3.91
C PHE A 160 12.28 -4.18 -4.40
N GLY A 161 11.27 -4.97 -4.73
CA GLY A 161 11.40 -6.35 -5.21
C GLY A 161 10.81 -6.53 -6.62
N GLY A 162 10.67 -7.78 -7.06
CA GLY A 162 9.96 -8.14 -8.29
C GLY A 162 10.54 -7.50 -9.54
N GLY A 163 11.86 -7.23 -9.58
CA GLY A 163 12.53 -6.58 -10.70
C GLY A 163 12.01 -5.17 -11.01
N ASN A 164 11.51 -4.44 -10.01
CA ASN A 164 10.87 -3.12 -10.13
C ASN A 164 9.54 -3.12 -10.91
N SER A 165 8.85 -4.27 -11.00
CA SER A 165 7.55 -4.37 -11.69
C SER A 165 6.39 -3.66 -10.97
N CYS A 166 6.56 -3.33 -9.69
CA CYS A 166 5.57 -2.62 -8.86
C CYS A 166 6.14 -1.34 -8.21
N GLY A 167 7.15 -0.74 -8.84
CA GLY A 167 7.71 0.53 -8.46
C GLY A 167 9.21 0.50 -8.18
N GLY A 168 9.74 1.69 -7.91
CA GLY A 168 11.15 1.95 -7.65
C GLY A 168 11.38 3.42 -7.30
N SER A 169 12.56 3.72 -6.78
CA SER A 169 12.95 5.08 -6.41
C SER A 169 14.33 5.45 -6.95
N VAL A 170 14.51 6.72 -7.29
CA VAL A 170 15.81 7.33 -7.59
C VAL A 170 16.68 7.38 -6.33
N ASN A 171 16.08 7.50 -5.14
CA ASN A 171 16.80 7.28 -3.89
C ASN A 171 17.11 5.78 -3.74
N PRO A 172 18.40 5.36 -3.74
CA PRO A 172 18.76 3.94 -3.72
C PRO A 172 18.59 3.27 -2.35
N SER A 173 18.49 4.07 -1.28
CA SER A 173 18.42 3.56 0.10
C SER A 173 17.53 4.45 0.98
N PRO A 174 16.22 4.58 0.65
CA PRO A 174 15.28 5.32 1.47
C PRO A 174 15.13 4.64 2.83
N ALA A 175 15.30 5.40 3.91
CA ALA A 175 15.26 4.86 5.27
C ALA A 175 14.70 5.85 6.31
N ALA A 176 14.38 5.32 7.47
CA ALA A 176 14.15 6.05 8.71
C ALA A 176 15.08 5.52 9.82
N VAL A 177 15.23 6.29 10.90
CA VAL A 177 16.04 5.92 12.07
C VAL A 177 15.13 5.50 13.22
N PHE A 178 15.41 4.33 13.80
CA PHE A 178 14.82 3.86 15.05
C PHE A 178 15.89 3.98 16.14
N HIS A 179 15.67 4.92 17.06
CA HIS A 179 16.62 5.30 18.10
C HIS A 179 16.19 4.72 19.45
N TYR A 180 17.04 3.93 20.10
CA TYR A 180 16.80 3.51 21.47
C TYR A 180 17.01 4.66 22.45
N ALA A 181 16.02 4.94 23.30
CA ALA A 181 16.11 6.00 24.30
C ALA A 181 17.31 5.79 25.23
N GLY A 182 18.21 6.78 25.28
CA GLY A 182 19.46 6.73 26.05
C GLY A 182 20.68 6.22 25.27
N ALA A 183 20.52 5.77 24.02
CA ALA A 183 21.63 5.49 23.13
C ALA A 183 22.35 6.79 22.70
N PRO A 184 23.61 6.72 22.23
CA PRO A 184 24.25 7.84 21.55
C PRO A 184 23.41 8.31 20.35
N GLY A 185 23.37 9.62 20.10
CA GLY A 185 22.80 10.15 18.87
C GLY A 185 23.69 9.86 17.65
N GLY A 186 23.16 10.06 16.46
CA GLY A 186 23.86 9.84 15.20
C GLY A 186 23.06 8.95 14.26
N LEU A 187 23.68 8.59 13.13
CA LEU A 187 23.07 7.67 12.17
C LEU A 187 23.40 6.21 12.56
N PRO A 188 22.49 5.27 12.30
CA PRO A 188 22.82 3.84 12.35
C PRO A 188 24.04 3.52 11.46
N THR A 189 24.92 2.66 11.96
CA THR A 189 26.18 2.30 11.29
C THR A 189 26.13 0.95 10.58
N ASP A 190 25.24 0.06 11.03
CA ASP A 190 24.98 -1.23 10.41
C ASP A 190 23.93 -1.07 9.30
N PRO A 191 24.28 -1.23 8.00
CA PRO A 191 23.31 -1.16 6.90
C PRO A 191 22.31 -2.31 6.92
N GLY A 192 22.59 -3.39 7.66
CA GLY A 192 21.80 -4.61 7.68
C GLY A 192 21.96 -5.47 6.43
N THR A 193 21.06 -6.43 6.29
CA THR A 193 20.99 -7.33 5.12
C THR A 193 19.74 -7.03 4.30
N PRO A 194 19.82 -7.06 2.96
CA PRO A 194 18.63 -6.97 2.12
C PRO A 194 17.59 -8.02 2.52
N PRO A 195 16.29 -7.66 2.60
CA PRO A 195 15.24 -8.62 2.87
C PRO A 195 15.08 -9.59 1.70
N ILE A 196 14.29 -10.66 1.92
CA ILE A 196 13.82 -11.50 0.82
C ILE A 196 13.06 -10.66 -0.21
N ASP A 197 13.13 -11.08 -1.48
CA ASP A 197 12.32 -10.47 -2.53
C ASP A 197 10.88 -11.00 -2.43
N HIS A 198 9.94 -10.10 -2.16
CA HIS A 198 8.50 -10.37 -2.03
C HIS A 198 7.80 -10.49 -3.40
N GLN A 199 8.51 -10.28 -4.52
CA GLN A 199 8.00 -10.48 -5.88
C GLN A 199 6.72 -9.69 -6.19
N CYS A 200 6.56 -8.51 -5.59
CA CYS A 200 5.35 -7.69 -5.70
C CYS A 200 4.07 -8.38 -5.18
N LEU A 201 4.21 -9.32 -4.25
CA LEU A 201 3.11 -10.07 -3.65
C LEU A 201 2.99 -9.78 -2.16
N ASP A 202 1.75 -9.64 -1.69
CA ASP A 202 1.45 -9.55 -0.28
C ASP A 202 1.37 -10.92 0.41
N ASN A 203 1.42 -10.91 1.73
CA ASN A 203 1.32 -12.14 2.51
C ASN A 203 -0.12 -12.65 2.53
N VAL A 204 -0.35 -13.82 1.92
CA VAL A 204 -1.68 -14.47 1.90
C VAL A 204 -1.97 -15.34 3.12
N ASN A 205 -0.97 -15.59 3.98
CA ASN A 205 -1.10 -16.43 5.18
C ASN A 205 -1.59 -15.61 6.40
N LEU A 206 -2.54 -14.71 6.18
CA LEU A 206 -3.16 -13.90 7.23
C LEU A 206 -4.38 -14.63 7.80
N THR A 207 -4.44 -14.78 9.13
CA THR A 207 -5.60 -15.39 9.80
C THR A 207 -6.34 -14.34 10.64
N PRO A 208 -7.51 -13.86 10.21
CA PRO A 208 -8.31 -12.92 11.00
C PRO A 208 -8.67 -13.48 12.39
N VAL A 209 -8.58 -12.63 13.42
CA VAL A 209 -9.00 -13.00 14.80
C VAL A 209 -10.47 -13.39 14.84
N VAL A 210 -11.31 -12.66 14.09
CA VAL A 210 -12.71 -13.03 13.86
C VAL A 210 -12.77 -13.82 12.56
N PRO A 211 -12.88 -15.16 12.63
CA PRO A 211 -12.80 -16.00 11.43
C PRO A 211 -14.01 -15.80 10.53
N ARG A 212 -13.79 -16.03 9.24
CA ARG A 212 -14.84 -16.19 8.23
C ARG A 212 -14.61 -17.53 7.52
N SER A 213 -15.70 -18.21 7.19
CA SER A 213 -15.66 -19.41 6.36
C SER A 213 -16.52 -19.14 5.12
N VAL A 214 -15.93 -19.40 3.96
CA VAL A 214 -16.58 -19.24 2.66
C VAL A 214 -16.45 -20.55 1.88
N PRO A 215 -17.53 -21.05 1.24
CA PRO A 215 -17.43 -22.26 0.43
C PRO A 215 -16.65 -21.96 -0.86
N ALA A 216 -15.45 -22.54 -1.01
CA ALA A 216 -14.61 -22.31 -2.20
C ALA A 216 -14.73 -23.44 -3.24
N SER A 217 -15.08 -24.66 -2.82
CA SER A 217 -15.07 -25.87 -3.65
C SER A 217 -16.13 -25.89 -4.77
N SER A 218 -17.07 -24.95 -4.77
CA SER A 218 -18.16 -24.86 -5.76
C SER A 218 -17.98 -23.69 -6.72
N PHE A 219 -16.86 -22.96 -6.69
CA PHE A 219 -16.63 -21.88 -7.64
C PHE A 219 -16.46 -22.45 -9.06
N VAL A 220 -17.22 -21.90 -10.00
CA VAL A 220 -17.12 -22.23 -11.42
C VAL A 220 -17.06 -20.90 -12.16
N LYS A 221 -15.93 -20.63 -12.82
CA LYS A 221 -15.71 -19.43 -13.63
C LYS A 221 -16.88 -19.20 -14.59
N LYS A 222 -17.47 -18.01 -14.57
CA LYS A 222 -18.50 -17.55 -15.51
C LYS A 222 -18.21 -16.11 -15.95
N PRO A 223 -18.64 -15.69 -17.15
CA PRO A 223 -18.51 -14.30 -17.56
C PRO A 223 -19.08 -13.28 -16.56
N SER A 224 -20.12 -13.65 -15.80
CA SER A 224 -20.76 -12.77 -14.80
C SER A 224 -19.97 -12.58 -13.51
N ASP A 225 -19.00 -13.44 -13.22
CA ASP A 225 -18.14 -13.37 -12.03
C ASP A 225 -16.65 -13.15 -12.38
N THR A 226 -16.34 -12.96 -13.66
CA THR A 226 -14.98 -12.74 -14.14
C THR A 226 -14.80 -11.29 -14.58
N LEU A 227 -13.74 -10.64 -14.09
CA LEU A 227 -13.36 -9.28 -14.41
C LEU A 227 -11.96 -9.30 -15.07
N PRO A 228 -11.88 -9.50 -16.39
CA PRO A 228 -10.59 -9.47 -17.07
C PRO A 228 -10.09 -8.02 -17.12
N VAL A 229 -8.90 -7.81 -16.60
CA VAL A 229 -8.13 -6.57 -16.75
C VAL A 229 -7.33 -6.69 -18.04
N HIS A 230 -7.31 -5.63 -18.84
CA HIS A 230 -6.59 -5.59 -20.11
C HIS A 230 -5.96 -4.23 -20.33
N LEU A 231 -4.72 -4.21 -20.83
CA LEU A 231 -4.07 -3.00 -21.30
C LEU A 231 -4.24 -2.87 -22.82
N ASP A 232 -5.09 -1.94 -23.25
CA ASP A 232 -5.22 -1.59 -24.66
C ASP A 232 -4.18 -0.52 -25.03
N SER A 233 -3.26 -0.90 -25.92
CA SER A 233 -2.22 -0.02 -26.48
C SER A 233 -2.34 0.24 -27.98
N THR A 234 -3.50 -0.05 -28.55
CA THR A 234 -3.77 0.13 -29.98
C THR A 234 -4.24 1.54 -30.34
N GLY A 235 -4.63 2.34 -29.34
CA GLY A 235 -5.26 3.65 -29.50
C GLY A 235 -4.41 4.84 -29.02
N SER A 236 -5.09 5.97 -28.81
CA SER A 236 -4.53 7.16 -28.16
C SER A 236 -5.44 7.57 -26.99
N PRO A 237 -4.91 7.76 -25.77
CA PRO A 237 -3.50 7.60 -25.39
C PRO A 237 -2.99 6.16 -25.49
N LEU A 238 -1.66 5.97 -25.46
CA LEU A 238 -1.02 4.66 -25.64
C LEU A 238 -1.37 3.66 -24.52
N PHE A 239 -1.59 4.12 -23.30
CA PHE A 239 -1.92 3.25 -22.18
C PHE A 239 -3.37 3.47 -21.75
N VAL A 240 -4.26 2.54 -22.12
CA VAL A 240 -5.67 2.54 -21.71
C VAL A 240 -6.01 1.23 -21.01
N TRP A 241 -6.18 1.31 -19.68
CA TRP A 241 -6.63 0.18 -18.88
C TRP A 241 -8.14 -0.03 -18.99
N LYS A 242 -8.52 -1.28 -19.23
CA LYS A 242 -9.92 -1.71 -19.36
C LYS A 242 -10.20 -2.83 -18.36
N VAL A 243 -11.40 -2.83 -17.82
CA VAL A 243 -11.96 -3.96 -17.08
C VAL A 243 -13.19 -4.43 -17.85
N ASN A 244 -13.23 -5.72 -18.18
CA ASN A 244 -14.32 -6.30 -18.97
C ASN A 244 -14.55 -5.55 -20.30
N GLY A 245 -13.46 -5.15 -20.97
CA GLY A 245 -13.48 -4.47 -22.27
C GLY A 245 -13.80 -2.98 -22.24
N SER A 246 -14.06 -2.37 -21.07
CA SER A 246 -14.42 -0.96 -20.94
C SER A 246 -13.45 -0.20 -20.02
N GLN A 247 -13.05 1.01 -20.46
CA GLN A 247 -12.31 1.96 -19.63
C GLN A 247 -13.30 2.71 -18.74
N MET A 248 -13.05 2.73 -17.43
CA MET A 248 -13.85 3.53 -16.51
C MET A 248 -13.65 5.03 -16.78
N ASN A 249 -14.75 5.77 -16.94
CA ASN A 249 -14.78 7.21 -17.13
C ASN A 249 -16.11 7.76 -16.60
N VAL A 250 -16.09 8.27 -15.36
CA VAL A 250 -17.27 8.74 -14.64
C VAL A 250 -17.60 10.20 -14.96
N ASP A 251 -18.88 10.56 -14.91
CA ASP A 251 -19.33 11.96 -15.01
C ASP A 251 -19.44 12.59 -13.61
N TRP A 252 -18.52 13.51 -13.29
CA TRP A 252 -18.54 14.22 -12.00
C TRP A 252 -19.81 15.05 -11.78
N ASN A 253 -20.51 15.46 -12.84
CA ASN A 253 -21.76 16.21 -12.72
C ASN A 253 -22.98 15.29 -12.56
N ARG A 254 -22.81 13.97 -12.70
CA ARG A 254 -23.91 13.01 -12.63
C ARG A 254 -23.42 11.67 -12.04
N PRO A 255 -23.22 11.61 -10.71
CA PRO A 255 -22.72 10.40 -10.06
C PRO A 255 -23.73 9.25 -10.12
N VAL A 256 -23.23 8.01 -10.06
CA VAL A 256 -24.07 6.79 -10.10
C VAL A 256 -25.24 6.82 -9.10
N VAL A 257 -25.02 7.38 -7.89
CA VAL A 257 -26.07 7.50 -6.86
C VAL A 257 -27.26 8.34 -7.31
N GLU A 258 -27.07 9.32 -8.19
CA GLU A 258 -28.17 10.14 -8.72
C GLU A 258 -29.11 9.30 -9.62
N TYR A 259 -28.57 8.40 -10.44
CA TYR A 259 -29.38 7.46 -11.22
C TYR A 259 -30.21 6.57 -10.30
N VAL A 260 -29.60 6.03 -9.24
CA VAL A 260 -30.29 5.18 -8.26
C VAL A 260 -31.41 5.95 -7.57
N MET A 261 -31.17 7.18 -7.11
CA MET A 261 -32.18 8.01 -6.45
C MET A 261 -33.33 8.38 -7.40
N ASN A 262 -33.06 8.53 -8.69
CA ASN A 262 -34.06 8.80 -9.72
C ASN A 262 -34.74 7.53 -10.26
N GLY A 263 -34.40 6.34 -9.74
CA GLY A 263 -34.93 5.06 -10.22
C GLY A 263 -34.51 4.71 -11.66
N SER A 264 -33.44 5.34 -12.16
CA SER A 264 -32.89 5.08 -13.48
C SER A 264 -31.83 3.98 -13.41
N THR A 265 -31.92 3.01 -14.32
CA THR A 265 -30.89 1.97 -14.51
C THR A 265 -30.12 2.16 -15.82
N ASN A 266 -30.27 3.31 -16.47
CA ASN A 266 -29.60 3.61 -17.74
C ASN A 266 -28.22 4.21 -17.49
N TYR A 267 -27.31 3.38 -16.96
CA TYR A 267 -25.94 3.77 -16.66
C TYR A 267 -25.10 3.84 -17.95
N PRO A 268 -24.31 4.90 -18.17
CA PRO A 268 -23.30 4.95 -19.22
C PRO A 268 -22.35 3.74 -19.17
N PRO A 269 -21.92 3.19 -20.32
CA PRO A 269 -20.95 2.09 -20.35
C PRO A 269 -19.64 2.41 -19.61
N GLY A 270 -19.20 3.67 -19.64
CA GLY A 270 -17.99 4.13 -18.94
C GLY A 270 -18.09 4.15 -17.42
N ASP A 271 -19.28 4.03 -16.82
CA ASP A 271 -19.42 3.91 -15.37
C ASP A 271 -19.05 2.49 -14.88
N ASN A 272 -18.85 1.52 -15.80
CA ASN A 272 -18.46 0.14 -15.51
C ASN A 272 -19.31 -0.53 -14.42
N VAL A 273 -20.62 -0.27 -14.42
CA VAL A 273 -21.54 -0.79 -13.39
C VAL A 273 -21.64 -2.32 -13.47
N VAL A 274 -21.26 -2.98 -12.38
CA VAL A 274 -21.50 -4.41 -12.15
C VAL A 274 -22.60 -4.55 -11.10
N GLN A 275 -23.82 -4.86 -11.54
CA GLN A 275 -24.97 -4.91 -10.65
C GLN A 275 -25.01 -6.21 -9.85
N VAL A 276 -25.04 -6.10 -8.52
CA VAL A 276 -25.14 -7.23 -7.58
C VAL A 276 -26.44 -7.12 -6.80
N ASN A 277 -27.41 -8.00 -7.11
CA ASN A 277 -28.74 -7.96 -6.50
C ASN A 277 -28.91 -8.93 -5.33
N SER A 278 -27.90 -9.76 -5.04
CA SER A 278 -27.97 -10.74 -3.96
C SER A 278 -27.94 -10.05 -2.60
N SER A 279 -28.86 -10.43 -1.72
CA SER A 279 -28.92 -9.91 -0.35
C SER A 279 -28.26 -10.90 0.61
N ASN A 280 -27.27 -10.43 1.38
CA ASN A 280 -26.58 -11.21 2.40
C ASN A 280 -26.02 -12.55 1.89
N GLN A 281 -25.48 -12.56 0.67
CA GLN A 281 -24.82 -13.72 0.06
C GLN A 281 -23.35 -13.41 -0.23
N TRP A 282 -22.52 -14.44 -0.25
CA TRP A 282 -21.17 -14.34 -0.81
C TRP A 282 -21.25 -14.17 -2.32
N THR A 283 -20.52 -13.20 -2.84
CA THR A 283 -20.24 -13.05 -4.27
C THR A 283 -18.77 -13.27 -4.51
N TYR A 284 -18.45 -14.09 -5.49
CA TYR A 284 -17.09 -14.43 -5.87
C TYR A 284 -16.73 -13.65 -7.13
N TRP A 285 -15.49 -13.20 -7.21
CA TRP A 285 -14.97 -12.46 -8.35
C TRP A 285 -13.61 -13.03 -8.72
N LEU A 286 -13.47 -13.50 -9.96
CA LEU A 286 -12.19 -13.85 -10.55
C LEU A 286 -11.67 -12.63 -11.31
N ILE A 287 -10.52 -12.12 -10.90
CA ILE A 287 -9.83 -11.03 -11.59
C ILE A 287 -8.69 -11.66 -12.39
N GLU A 288 -8.68 -11.43 -13.69
CA GLU A 288 -7.64 -11.97 -14.59
C GLU A 288 -6.72 -10.83 -15.01
N ASN A 289 -5.43 -10.94 -14.71
CA ASN A 289 -4.45 -9.94 -15.08
C ASN A 289 -3.92 -10.20 -16.49
N ASP A 290 -4.67 -9.74 -17.49
CA ASP A 290 -4.31 -9.72 -18.92
C ASP A 290 -3.50 -10.94 -19.42
N PRO A 291 -4.03 -12.18 -19.26
CA PRO A 291 -3.25 -13.41 -19.51
C PRO A 291 -2.81 -13.58 -20.97
N ASP A 292 -3.48 -12.91 -21.90
CA ASP A 292 -3.15 -12.93 -23.33
C ASP A 292 -2.46 -11.62 -23.79
N GLY A 293 -2.17 -10.71 -22.85
CA GLY A 293 -1.56 -9.41 -23.10
C GLY A 293 -0.06 -9.48 -23.37
N ALA A 294 0.48 -8.40 -23.93
CA ALA A 294 1.90 -8.28 -24.26
C ALA A 294 2.86 -8.32 -23.05
N PHE A 295 2.31 -8.17 -21.84
CA PHE A 295 3.03 -8.18 -20.55
C PHE A 295 2.58 -9.33 -19.63
N SER A 296 1.95 -10.37 -20.19
CA SER A 296 1.63 -11.58 -19.43
C SER A 296 2.90 -12.26 -18.91
N LEU A 297 2.87 -12.68 -17.64
CA LEU A 297 3.93 -13.45 -16.98
C LEU A 297 3.78 -14.96 -17.26
#